data_AF-H8K8A5-F1
#
_entry.id   AF-H8K8A5-F1
#
_cell.length_a   1.000
_cell.length_b   1.000
_cell.length_c   1.000
_cell.angle_alpha   90.00
_cell.angle_beta   90.00
_cell.angle_gamma   90.00
#
_symmetry.space_group_name_H-M   'P 1'
#
loop_
_entity.id
_entity.type
_entity.pdbx_description
1 polymer ?
#
loop_
_entity_poly.entity_id
_entity_poly.type
_entity_poly.pdbx_seq_one_letter_code
_entity_poly.pdbx_strand_id
1 'polypeptide(L)'
;MPLDEQLSLLDQLREFELGRFLLANKGLNGYWTSYIIIHGLSKEKLHILERWILYHAPSVKATQERFNILYNILQDKLEDRMKFISVPCGTMDDLLTLDYSKIKEIYMTGIDLDASSLELAQENAKKHHLTHVNFWQQDTWNLDIH
;
A
#
# COMPACT_ATOMS: atom_id res chain seq x y z
N MET A 1 -18.68 23.27 -9.37
CA MET A 1 -19.68 22.23 -9.03
C MET A 1 -20.75 22.89 -8.20
N PRO A 2 -22.04 22.75 -8.54
CA PRO A 2 -23.16 23.17 -7.71
C PRO A 2 -23.10 22.58 -6.28
N LEU A 3 -23.67 23.28 -5.29
CA LEU A 3 -23.66 22.86 -3.88
C LEU A 3 -24.35 21.51 -3.66
N ASP A 4 -25.50 21.29 -4.30
CA ASP A 4 -26.27 20.04 -4.16
C ASP A 4 -25.49 18.81 -4.67
N GLU A 5 -24.70 18.99 -5.73
CA GLU A 5 -23.80 17.96 -6.25
C GLU A 5 -22.65 17.67 -5.25
N GLN A 6 -22.09 18.70 -4.63
CA GLN A 6 -21.04 18.53 -3.61
C GLN A 6 -21.57 17.79 -2.38
N LEU A 7 -22.79 18.12 -1.92
CA LEU A 7 -23.43 17.44 -0.80
C LEU A 7 -23.75 15.98 -1.14
N SER A 8 -24.26 15.72 -2.34
CA SER A 8 -24.49 14.35 -2.81
C SER A 8 -23.21 13.50 -2.87
N LEU A 9 -22.08 14.07 -3.33
CA LEU A 9 -20.80 13.38 -3.31
C LEU A 9 -20.30 13.14 -1.88
N LEU A 10 -20.49 14.09 -0.98
CA LEU A 10 -20.15 13.93 0.43
C LEU A 10 -20.94 12.78 1.07
N ASP A 11 -22.25 12.71 0.81
CA ASP A 11 -23.09 11.62 1.31
C ASP A 11 -22.63 10.27 0.76
N GLN A 12 -22.36 10.18 -0.54
CA GLN A 12 -21.83 8.97 -1.16
C GLN A 12 -20.47 8.52 -0.58
N LEU A 13 -19.58 9.46 -0.23
CA LEU A 13 -18.31 9.13 0.43
C LEU A 13 -18.51 8.45 1.80
N ARG A 14 -19.61 8.76 2.51
CA ARG A 14 -19.89 8.19 3.83
C ARG A 14 -20.37 6.75 3.75
N GLU A 15 -20.83 6.28 2.58
CA GLU A 15 -21.42 4.96 2.40
C GLU A 15 -20.40 3.81 2.39
N PHE A 16 -19.11 4.09 2.15
CA PHE A 16 -18.07 3.07 2.09
C PHE A 16 -16.84 3.41 2.95
N GLU A 17 -16.08 2.39 3.34
CA GLU A 17 -15.01 2.50 4.34
C GLU A 17 -13.88 3.43 3.90
N LEU A 18 -13.41 3.31 2.65
CA LEU A 18 -12.38 4.19 2.10
C LEU A 18 -12.82 5.66 2.16
N GLY A 19 -14.07 5.95 1.80
CA GLY A 19 -14.59 7.31 1.79
C GLY A 19 -14.72 7.88 3.21
N ARG A 20 -15.23 7.10 4.17
CA ARG A 20 -15.23 7.49 5.59
C ARG A 20 -13.81 7.76 6.12
N PHE A 21 -12.85 6.91 5.75
CA PHE A 21 -11.47 7.10 6.16
C PHE A 21 -10.87 8.39 5.58
N LEU A 22 -11.08 8.65 4.30
CA LEU A 22 -10.60 9.86 3.62
C LEU A 22 -11.20 11.13 4.24
N LEU A 23 -12.50 11.11 4.55
CA LEU A 23 -13.18 12.24 5.21
C LEU A 23 -12.59 12.53 6.60
N ALA A 24 -12.25 11.50 7.36
CA ALA A 24 -11.69 11.65 8.71
C ALA A 24 -10.21 12.06 8.70
N ASN A 25 -9.40 11.50 7.79
CA ASN A 25 -7.94 11.57 7.87
C ASN A 25 -7.29 12.47 6.81
N LYS A 26 -8.01 12.83 5.74
CA LYS A 26 -7.50 13.67 4.63
C LYS A 26 -6.24 13.11 3.95
N GLY A 27 -6.04 11.80 4.04
CA GLY A 27 -4.88 11.08 3.53
C GLY A 27 -5.10 9.57 3.59
N LEU A 28 -4.06 8.82 3.26
CA LEU A 28 -4.04 7.35 3.29
C LEU A 28 -2.98 6.89 4.28
N ASN A 29 -3.25 5.81 5.02
CA ASN A 29 -2.23 5.06 5.74
C ASN A 29 -1.75 3.86 4.88
N GLY A 30 -0.90 2.99 5.46
CA GLY A 30 -0.40 1.80 4.76
C GLY A 30 -1.52 0.90 4.23
N TYR A 31 -2.52 0.59 5.06
CA TYR A 31 -3.67 -0.24 4.66
C TYR A 31 -4.42 0.33 3.45
N TRP A 32 -4.83 1.61 3.50
CA TRP A 32 -5.61 2.19 2.41
C TRP A 32 -4.79 2.42 1.16
N THR A 33 -3.47 2.61 1.29
CA THR A 33 -2.56 2.64 0.15
C THR A 33 -2.53 1.29 -0.55
N SER A 34 -2.35 0.20 0.20
CA SER A 34 -2.44 -1.17 -0.33
C SER A 34 -3.81 -1.46 -0.96
N TYR A 35 -4.89 -1.02 -0.31
CA TYR A 35 -6.25 -1.18 -0.81
C TYR A 35 -6.44 -0.55 -2.19
N ILE A 36 -6.04 0.71 -2.38
CA ILE A 36 -6.28 1.37 -3.67
C ILE A 36 -5.40 0.84 -4.80
N ILE A 37 -4.27 0.20 -4.47
CA ILE A 37 -3.31 -0.34 -5.44
C ILE A 37 -3.64 -1.80 -5.80
N ILE A 38 -4.00 -2.62 -4.82
CA ILE A 38 -4.08 -4.09 -4.96
C ILE A 38 -5.45 -4.60 -4.55
N HIS A 39 -5.78 -4.53 -3.25
CA HIS A 39 -6.88 -5.34 -2.68
C HIS A 39 -8.28 -4.82 -3.03
N GLY A 40 -8.44 -3.51 -3.20
CA GLY A 40 -9.71 -2.91 -3.61
C GLY A 40 -10.11 -3.28 -5.02
N LEU A 41 -9.14 -3.62 -5.88
CA LEU A 41 -9.38 -3.99 -7.28
C LEU A 41 -9.96 -5.39 -7.47
N SER A 42 -9.85 -6.26 -6.46
CA SER A 42 -10.45 -7.61 -6.46
C SER A 42 -11.79 -7.70 -5.75
N LYS A 43 -12.28 -6.61 -5.15
CA LYS A 43 -13.59 -6.60 -4.49
C LYS A 43 -14.74 -6.73 -5.50
N GLU A 44 -15.59 -7.72 -5.29
CA GLU A 44 -16.76 -7.97 -6.15
C GLU A 44 -17.82 -6.86 -6.02
N LYS A 45 -18.06 -6.39 -4.78
CA LYS A 45 -19.09 -5.40 -4.46
C LYS A 45 -18.43 -4.10 -3.99
N LEU A 46 -18.57 -3.07 -4.81
CA LEU A 46 -18.09 -1.71 -4.56
C LEU A 46 -19.24 -0.73 -4.72
N HIS A 47 -19.26 0.30 -3.88
CA HIS A 47 -20.12 1.45 -4.12
C HIS A 47 -19.76 2.12 -5.45
N ILE A 48 -20.72 2.77 -6.13
CA ILE A 48 -20.49 3.37 -7.46
C ILE A 48 -19.34 4.40 -7.41
N LEU A 49 -19.35 5.27 -6.40
CA LEU A 49 -18.29 6.25 -6.20
C LEU A 49 -16.95 5.59 -5.82
N GLU A 50 -16.97 4.53 -5.01
CA GLU A 50 -15.76 3.78 -4.65
C GLU A 50 -15.12 3.14 -5.88
N ARG A 51 -15.93 2.52 -6.75
CA ARG A 51 -15.51 2.00 -8.04
C ARG A 51 -14.93 3.11 -8.91
N TRP A 52 -15.58 4.27 -8.97
CA TRP A 52 -15.02 5.40 -9.72
C TRP A 52 -13.65 5.83 -9.18
N ILE A 53 -13.49 5.90 -7.86
CA ILE A 53 -12.20 6.24 -7.23
C ILE A 53 -11.12 5.22 -7.63
N LEU A 54 -11.41 3.92 -7.51
CA LEU A 54 -10.42 2.86 -7.76
C LEU A 54 -10.03 2.71 -9.23
N TYR A 55 -10.96 2.94 -10.16
CA TYR A 55 -10.74 2.64 -11.59
C TYR A 55 -10.65 3.87 -12.49
N HIS A 56 -11.06 5.05 -12.04
CA HIS A 56 -11.15 6.24 -12.89
C HIS A 56 -10.53 7.51 -12.30
N ALA A 57 -10.34 7.61 -10.98
CA ALA A 57 -9.70 8.79 -10.41
C ALA A 57 -8.24 8.89 -10.90
N PRO A 58 -7.83 9.99 -11.56
CA PRO A 58 -6.50 10.09 -12.17
C PRO A 58 -5.35 9.87 -11.19
N SER A 59 -5.45 10.38 -9.96
CA SER A 59 -4.41 10.23 -8.94
C SER A 59 -4.26 8.79 -8.44
N VAL A 60 -5.37 8.04 -8.34
CA VAL A 60 -5.36 6.62 -7.96
C VAL A 60 -4.77 5.79 -9.10
N LYS A 61 -5.18 6.06 -10.34
CA LYS A 61 -4.60 5.43 -11.55
C LYS A 61 -3.10 5.66 -11.65
N ALA A 62 -2.64 6.90 -11.49
CA ALA A 62 -1.21 7.23 -11.49
C ALA A 62 -0.46 6.50 -10.37
N THR A 63 -1.08 6.30 -9.19
CA THR A 63 -0.48 5.56 -8.08
C THR A 63 -0.37 4.06 -8.38
N GLN A 64 -1.39 3.46 -9.00
CA GLN A 64 -1.35 2.07 -9.47
C GLN A 64 -0.29 1.86 -10.55
N GLU A 65 -0.18 2.79 -11.50
CA GLU A 65 0.85 2.76 -12.54
C GLU A 65 2.25 2.88 -11.96
N ARG A 66 2.45 3.82 -11.02
CA ARG A 66 3.71 4.00 -10.29
C ARG A 66 4.10 2.72 -9.54
N PHE A 67 3.14 2.06 -8.90
CA PHE A 67 3.38 0.77 -8.24
C PHE A 67 3.86 -0.29 -9.23
N ASN A 68 3.19 -0.45 -10.37
CA ASN A 68 3.58 -1.43 -11.39
C ASN A 68 4.97 -1.14 -12.00
N ILE A 69 5.30 0.15 -12.21
CA ILE A 69 6.63 0.55 -12.67
C ILE A 69 7.68 0.15 -11.65
N LEU A 70 7.46 0.46 -10.37
CA LEU A 70 8.38 0.12 -9.29
C LEU A 70 8.53 -1.41 -9.15
N TYR A 71 7.43 -2.15 -9.21
CA TYR A 71 7.41 -3.61 -9.19
C TYR A 71 8.33 -4.18 -10.27
N ASN A 72 8.17 -3.74 -11.53
CA ASN A 72 8.98 -4.24 -12.64
C ASN A 72 10.47 -3.90 -12.45
N ILE A 73 10.78 -2.68 -12.01
CA ILE A 73 12.16 -2.26 -11.74
C ILE A 73 12.80 -3.11 -10.63
N LEU A 74 12.07 -3.39 -9.55
CA LEU A 74 12.55 -4.20 -8.44
C LEU A 74 12.72 -5.67 -8.85
N GLN A 75 11.75 -6.23 -9.58
CA GLN A 75 11.79 -7.60 -10.08
C GLN A 75 12.99 -7.84 -11.00
N ASP A 76 13.27 -6.90 -11.90
CA ASP A 76 14.41 -6.99 -12.84
C ASP A 76 15.77 -6.88 -12.15
N LYS A 77 15.81 -6.23 -10.99
CA LYS A 77 17.04 -6.01 -10.21
C LYS A 77 17.26 -7.06 -9.13
N LEU A 78 16.34 -8.01 -8.98
CA LEU A 78 16.35 -8.95 -7.87
C LEU A 78 17.51 -9.94 -8.00
N GLU A 79 18.36 -10.00 -6.98
CA GLU A 79 19.49 -10.93 -6.92
C GLU A 79 19.55 -11.67 -5.57
N ASP A 80 20.21 -12.83 -5.57
CA ASP A 80 20.47 -13.61 -4.35
C ASP A 80 21.23 -12.77 -3.31
N ARG A 81 20.76 -12.85 -2.06
CA ARG A 81 21.32 -12.21 -0.86
C ARG A 81 21.22 -10.67 -0.84
N MET A 82 20.41 -10.08 -1.73
CA MET A 82 20.09 -8.66 -1.64
C MET A 82 19.44 -8.30 -0.30
N LYS A 83 19.62 -7.04 0.10
CA LYS A 83 19.03 -6.46 1.30
C LYS A 83 18.17 -5.27 0.90
N PHE A 84 16.88 -5.33 1.19
CA PHE A 84 15.96 -4.23 0.96
C PHE A 84 15.58 -3.55 2.27
N ILE A 85 15.40 -2.24 2.19
CA ILE A 85 14.80 -1.42 3.22
C ILE A 85 13.66 -0.63 2.57
N SER A 86 12.44 -0.74 3.11
CA SER A 86 11.27 0.03 2.65
C SER A 86 10.86 1.03 3.73
N VAL A 87 10.70 2.30 3.34
CA VAL A 87 10.55 3.47 4.23
C VAL A 87 9.68 4.55 3.58
N PRO A 88 8.58 5.00 4.22
CA PRO A 88 7.76 4.21 5.14
C PRO A 88 7.28 2.94 4.44
N CYS A 89 7.28 1.79 5.12
CA CYS A 89 6.96 0.53 4.46
C CYS A 89 5.47 0.29 4.26
N GLY A 90 4.58 0.93 5.03
CA GLY A 90 3.17 0.56 5.05
C GLY A 90 3.00 -0.94 5.31
N THR A 91 2.23 -1.61 4.46
CA THR A 91 2.03 -3.08 4.42
C THR A 91 3.12 -3.84 3.65
N MET A 92 4.12 -3.12 3.13
CA MET A 92 5.30 -3.60 2.39
C MET A 92 4.98 -4.41 1.12
N ASP A 93 3.85 -4.12 0.47
CA ASP A 93 3.41 -4.84 -0.73
C ASP A 93 4.37 -4.70 -1.93
N ASP A 94 5.12 -3.61 -2.01
CA ASP A 94 6.14 -3.35 -3.03
C ASP A 94 7.24 -4.42 -3.06
N LEU A 95 7.63 -4.94 -1.89
CA LEU A 95 8.64 -5.98 -1.77
C LEU A 95 8.02 -7.36 -1.60
N LEU A 96 6.98 -7.51 -0.78
CA LEU A 96 6.45 -8.82 -0.41
C LEU A 96 5.73 -9.53 -1.55
N THR A 97 5.27 -8.79 -2.57
CA THR A 97 4.54 -9.36 -3.71
C THR A 97 5.41 -9.73 -4.92
N LEU A 98 6.72 -9.43 -4.88
CA LEU A 98 7.65 -9.83 -5.95
C LEU A 98 7.74 -11.36 -6.09
N ASP A 99 8.13 -11.84 -7.27
CA ASP A 99 8.42 -13.25 -7.52
C ASP A 99 9.84 -13.60 -7.06
N TYR A 100 9.92 -14.36 -5.98
CA TYR A 100 11.17 -14.87 -5.39
C TYR A 100 11.49 -16.32 -5.79
N SER A 101 10.79 -16.92 -6.75
CA SER A 101 10.96 -18.34 -7.12
C SER A 101 12.39 -18.73 -7.53
N LYS A 102 13.17 -17.76 -8.03
CA LYS A 102 14.58 -17.93 -8.44
C LYS A 102 15.59 -17.46 -7.39
N ILE A 103 15.11 -16.93 -6.27
CA ILE A 103 15.92 -16.32 -5.21
C ILE A 103 16.00 -17.29 -4.04
N LYS A 104 17.22 -17.62 -3.63
CA LYS A 104 17.48 -18.55 -2.53
C LYS A 104 17.41 -17.87 -1.18
N GLU A 105 17.87 -16.64 -1.12
CA GLU A 105 18.03 -15.89 0.11
C GLU A 105 17.84 -14.41 -0.19
N ILE A 106 17.05 -13.73 0.64
CA ILE A 106 16.78 -12.29 0.54
C ILE A 106 16.57 -11.77 1.96
N TYR A 107 16.96 -10.52 2.22
CA TYR A 107 16.75 -9.89 3.52
C TYR A 107 15.94 -8.61 3.33
N MET A 108 14.94 -8.40 4.17
CA MET A 108 14.07 -7.22 4.08
C MET A 108 13.89 -6.58 5.44
N THR A 109 13.85 -5.26 5.47
CA THR A 109 13.47 -4.47 6.64
C THR A 109 12.41 -3.46 6.26
N GLY A 110 11.23 -3.54 6.86
CA GLY A 110 10.20 -2.51 6.77
C GLY A 110 10.33 -1.56 7.95
N ILE A 111 10.32 -0.25 7.68
CA ILE A 111 10.32 0.77 8.74
C ILE A 111 9.11 1.66 8.54
N ASP A 112 8.31 1.84 9.60
CA ASP A 112 7.15 2.73 9.59
C ASP A 112 6.93 3.30 10.99
N LEU A 113 6.29 4.47 11.06
CA LEU A 113 5.90 5.07 12.34
C LEU A 113 4.59 4.44 12.86
N ASP A 114 3.72 4.01 11.94
CA ASP A 114 2.39 3.47 12.22
C ASP A 114 2.46 1.97 12.56
N ALA A 115 2.26 1.66 13.84
CA ALA A 115 2.24 0.28 14.34
C ALA A 115 1.20 -0.60 13.64
N SER A 116 0.03 -0.04 13.27
CA SER A 116 -1.01 -0.82 12.60
C SER A 116 -0.60 -1.24 11.19
N SER A 117 0.15 -0.39 10.49
CA SER A 117 0.74 -0.73 9.19
C SER A 117 1.79 -1.84 9.32
N LEU A 118 2.63 -1.80 10.37
CA LEU A 118 3.63 -2.84 10.63
C LEU A 118 3.02 -4.19 10.99
N GLU A 119 1.94 -4.22 11.78
CA GLU A 119 1.20 -5.46 12.08
C GLU A 119 0.68 -6.10 10.79
N LEU A 120 0.07 -5.30 9.91
CA LEU A 120 -0.40 -5.79 8.61
C LEU A 120 0.75 -6.25 7.70
N ALA A 121 1.89 -5.56 7.71
CA ALA A 121 3.08 -5.96 6.96
C ALA A 121 3.64 -7.30 7.46
N GLN A 122 3.64 -7.53 8.78
CA GLN A 122 4.02 -8.81 9.37
C GLN A 122 3.09 -9.94 8.94
N GLU A 123 1.78 -9.70 8.92
CA GLU A 123 0.82 -10.67 8.39
C GLU A 123 1.03 -10.93 6.90
N ASN A 124 1.34 -9.89 6.13
CA ASN A 124 1.61 -10.01 4.70
C ASN A 124 2.86 -10.86 4.44
N ALA A 125 3.96 -10.63 5.18
CA ALA A 125 5.19 -11.40 5.05
C ALA A 125 4.96 -12.90 5.34
N LYS A 126 4.12 -13.21 6.34
CA LYS A 126 3.73 -14.60 6.65
C LYS A 126 2.95 -15.26 5.51
N LYS A 127 2.05 -14.54 4.84
CA LYS A 127 1.28 -15.04 3.68
C LYS A 127 2.19 -15.40 2.50
N HIS A 128 3.28 -14.67 2.34
CA HIS A 128 4.27 -14.90 1.27
C HIS A 128 5.41 -15.86 1.66
N HIS A 129 5.36 -16.45 2.87
CA HIS A 129 6.35 -17.43 3.36
C HIS A 129 7.81 -16.92 3.37
N LEU A 130 8.02 -15.62 3.54
CA LEU A 130 9.36 -15.01 3.59
C LEU A 130 9.89 -15.03 5.04
N THR A 131 11.11 -15.53 5.22
CA THR A 131 11.66 -15.85 6.56
C THR A 131 12.62 -14.80 7.12
N HIS A 132 13.19 -13.94 6.28
CA HIS A 132 14.21 -12.95 6.68
C HIS A 132 13.67 -11.52 6.54
N VAL A 133 12.52 -11.27 7.18
CA VAL A 133 11.84 -9.97 7.15
C VAL A 133 11.77 -9.41 8.57
N ASN A 134 12.30 -8.21 8.77
CA ASN A 134 12.24 -7.47 10.02
C ASN A 134 11.36 -6.23 9.88
N PHE A 135 10.75 -5.79 10.98
CA PHE A 135 9.90 -4.62 11.01
C PHE A 135 10.26 -3.73 12.19
N TRP A 136 10.56 -2.46 11.94
CA TRP A 136 10.96 -1.51 12.97
C TRP A 136 9.98 -0.34 13.04
N GLN A 137 9.48 -0.07 14.23
CA GLN A 137 8.65 1.11 14.47
C GLN A 137 9.54 2.32 14.74
N GLN A 138 9.68 3.21 13.76
CA GLN A 138 10.54 4.40 13.84
C GLN A 138 9.97 5.56 13.04
N ASP A 139 10.29 6.79 13.46
CA ASP A 139 10.01 7.97 12.67
C ASP A 139 10.94 8.02 11.45
N THR A 140 10.35 7.96 10.26
CA THR A 140 11.10 7.91 9.00
C THR A 140 11.84 9.22 8.69
N TRP A 141 11.48 10.33 9.34
CA TRP A 141 12.21 11.60 9.24
C TRP A 141 13.45 11.66 10.14
N ASN A 142 13.57 10.73 11.10
CA ASN A 142 14.68 10.67 12.05
C ASN A 142 15.35 9.29 12.02
N LEU A 143 15.65 8.83 10.80
CA LEU A 143 16.33 7.57 10.58
C LEU A 143 17.83 7.74 10.80
N ASP A 144 18.33 7.11 11.87
CA ASP A 144 19.76 7.00 12.16
C ASP A 144 20.38 5.87 11.31
N ILE A 145 20.32 6.04 9.98
CA ILE A 145 20.94 5.12 9.02
C ILE A 145 22.27 5.77 8.60
N HIS A 146 23.33 5.43 9.34
CA HIS A 146 24.71 5.79 9.04
C HIS A 146 25.43 4.68 8.26
#